data_AF-A0A7Y3BXP3-F1
#
_entry.id   AF-A0A7Y3BXP3-F1
#
_cell.length_a   1.000
_cell.length_b   1.000
_cell.length_c   1.000
_cell.angle_alpha   90.00
_cell.angle_beta   90.00
_cell.angle_gamma   90.00
#
_symmetry.space_group_name_H-M   'P 1'
#
loop_
_entity.id
_entity.type
_entity.pdbx_description
1 polymer ?
#
loop_
_entity_poly.entity_id
_entity_poly.type
_entity_poly.pdbx_seq_one_letter_code
_entity_poly.pdbx_strand_id
1 'polypeptide(L)'
;MKKILLPTLALLLALAPTAASADDLIREPYLQLGNAPLFGYPGAETDQIRVMWQSSNRDVNQFDAYYRESGDLLWTAIPDIESEDVASGRFNFSVTIDQLSYDNTYEYRIDAPGQTFQSSFRTRLDPADTSPFTFAAYGDSLDPDHAGDFDDVVAQINRSDADFAVLLGDNAYDHGTHHDFDARFDPAASPAAVEWMSGHVDYAGVGNHEMDTDKGQPFRSTYANPIPKAGVNAHAEPSADFYPEHNFSFDYGM
;
A
#
# COMPACT_ATOMS: atom_id res chain seq x y z
N MET A 1 57.92 42.35 15.85
CA MET A 1 56.47 42.52 16.13
C MET A 1 55.73 41.35 15.49
N LYS A 2 55.24 40.39 16.28
CA LYS A 2 54.50 39.20 15.80
C LYS A 2 53.04 39.61 15.56
N LYS A 3 52.58 39.57 14.30
CA LYS A 3 51.16 39.72 13.94
C LYS A 3 50.43 38.42 14.29
N ILE A 4 49.53 38.48 15.25
CA ILE A 4 48.58 37.41 15.58
C ILE A 4 47.40 37.59 14.62
N LEU A 5 47.22 36.66 13.68
CA LEU A 5 45.97 36.55 12.92
C LEU A 5 44.94 35.82 13.78
N LEU A 6 43.85 36.50 14.12
CA LEU A 6 42.64 35.87 14.66
C LEU A 6 41.86 35.26 13.48
N PRO A 7 41.39 34.00 13.57
CA PRO A 7 40.56 33.42 12.54
C PRO A 7 39.15 34.04 12.62
N THR A 8 38.66 34.48 11.47
CA THR A 8 37.28 34.92 11.27
C THR A 8 36.38 33.68 11.41
N LEU A 9 35.61 33.61 12.48
CA LEU A 9 34.62 32.54 12.68
C LEU A 9 33.44 32.83 11.74
N ALA A 10 33.37 32.12 10.62
CA ALA A 10 32.21 32.14 9.73
C ALA A 10 31.06 31.40 10.43
N LEU A 11 30.02 32.13 10.82
CA LEU A 11 28.78 31.56 11.33
C LEU A 11 28.05 30.91 10.14
N LEU A 12 28.15 29.59 10.01
CA LEU A 12 27.37 28.81 9.07
C LEU A 12 25.93 28.77 9.60
N LEU A 13 25.04 29.59 9.04
CA LEU A 13 23.61 29.47 9.28
C LEU A 13 23.16 28.16 8.59
N ALA A 14 23.05 27.08 9.35
CA ALA A 14 22.34 25.90 8.87
C ALA A 14 20.86 26.30 8.74
N LEU A 15 20.34 26.32 7.51
CA LEU A 15 18.90 26.34 7.29
C LEU A 15 18.35 25.10 7.97
N ALA A 16 17.57 25.29 9.04
CA ALA A 16 16.80 24.19 9.61
C ALA A 16 15.87 23.67 8.50
N PRO A 17 15.80 22.35 8.27
CA PRO A 17 14.81 21.81 7.36
C PRO A 17 13.44 22.32 7.82
N THR A 18 12.68 22.91 6.90
CA THR A 18 11.27 23.20 7.11
C THR A 18 10.60 21.90 7.49
N ALA A 19 10.05 21.83 8.71
CA ALA A 19 9.29 20.68 9.14
C ALA A 19 8.17 20.45 8.13
N ALA A 20 8.08 19.23 7.62
CA ALA A 20 6.97 18.79 6.78
C ALA A 20 5.66 18.98 7.54
N SER A 21 4.61 19.40 6.83
CA SER A 21 3.25 19.49 7.35
C SER A 21 2.46 18.25 6.97
N ALA A 22 1.40 17.93 7.73
CA ALA A 22 0.39 16.94 7.31
C ALA A 22 -0.13 17.18 5.88
N ASP A 23 -0.09 18.42 5.41
CA ASP A 23 -0.46 18.84 4.05
C ASP A 23 0.39 18.21 2.93
N ASP A 24 1.51 17.54 3.27
CA ASP A 24 2.35 16.84 2.29
C ASP A 24 1.83 15.42 1.97
N LEU A 25 0.83 14.91 2.71
CA LEU A 25 0.27 13.59 2.43
C LEU A 25 -0.69 13.64 1.23
N ILE A 26 -0.49 12.75 0.28
CA ILE A 26 -1.32 12.62 -0.92
C ILE A 26 -2.34 11.49 -0.76
N ARG A 27 -1.93 10.38 -0.12
CA ARG A 27 -2.82 9.25 0.18
C ARG A 27 -2.60 8.79 1.60
N GLU A 28 -3.70 8.61 2.33
CA GLU A 28 -3.67 7.99 3.65
C GLU A 28 -3.15 6.54 3.58
N PRO A 29 -2.66 5.97 4.68
CA PRO A 29 -2.18 4.59 4.70
C PRO A 29 -3.26 3.56 4.38
N TYR A 30 -2.96 2.66 3.44
CA TYR A 30 -3.81 1.56 2.99
C TYR A 30 -3.05 0.23 2.94
N LEU A 31 -3.78 -0.88 2.94
CA LEU A 31 -3.24 -2.23 2.98
C LEU A 31 -3.12 -2.86 1.61
N GLN A 32 -2.05 -3.62 1.45
CA GLN A 32 -1.72 -4.43 0.29
C GLN A 32 -1.09 -5.75 0.77
N LEU A 33 -1.16 -6.81 -0.03
CA LEU A 33 -0.52 -8.07 0.34
C LEU A 33 1.02 -7.99 0.25
N GLY A 34 1.53 -7.23 -0.73
CA GLY A 34 2.95 -7.25 -1.07
C GLY A 34 3.38 -8.61 -1.61
N ASN A 35 4.63 -9.00 -1.36
CA ASN A 35 5.21 -10.26 -1.83
C ASN A 35 5.02 -11.43 -0.85
N ALA A 36 3.78 -11.64 -0.39
CA ALA A 36 3.51 -12.70 0.57
C ALA A 36 3.82 -14.08 -0.04
N PRO A 37 4.55 -14.97 0.66
CA PRO A 37 4.82 -16.30 0.15
C PRO A 37 3.53 -17.10 -0.07
N LEU A 38 3.53 -17.96 -1.10
CA LEU A 38 2.46 -18.92 -1.31
C LEU A 38 2.70 -20.19 -0.49
N PHE A 39 1.62 -20.94 -0.22
CA PHE A 39 1.71 -22.23 0.44
C PHE A 39 2.70 -23.17 -0.25
N GLY A 40 3.50 -23.88 0.56
CA GLY A 40 4.50 -24.84 0.07
C GLY A 40 5.84 -24.21 -0.33
N TYR A 41 6.01 -22.90 -0.13
CA TYR A 41 7.27 -22.19 -0.36
C TYR A 41 7.89 -21.65 0.94
N PRO A 42 9.22 -21.44 0.99
CA PRO A 42 9.88 -20.88 2.16
C PRO A 42 9.30 -19.51 2.56
N GLY A 43 9.02 -19.34 3.85
CA GLY A 43 8.42 -18.11 4.41
C GLY A 43 6.90 -18.16 4.51
N ALA A 44 6.25 -19.22 4.00
CA ALA A 44 4.80 -19.39 4.11
C ALA A 44 4.34 -19.91 5.47
N GLU A 45 5.25 -20.12 6.43
CA GLU A 45 4.93 -20.54 7.80
C GLU A 45 4.23 -19.45 8.63
N THR A 46 4.27 -18.21 8.15
CA THR A 46 3.66 -17.01 8.74
C THR A 46 3.05 -16.16 7.64
N ASP A 47 2.13 -15.27 8.01
CA ASP A 47 1.58 -14.29 7.09
C ASP A 47 2.42 -13.00 7.04
N GLN A 48 2.09 -12.14 6.07
CA GLN A 48 2.56 -10.77 6.00
C GLN A 48 1.51 -9.84 5.40
N ILE A 49 1.68 -8.54 5.64
CA ILE A 49 0.96 -7.47 4.97
C ILE A 49 1.94 -6.36 4.60
N ARG A 50 1.57 -5.51 3.66
CA ARG A 50 2.25 -4.26 3.34
C ARG A 50 1.29 -3.09 3.58
N VAL A 51 1.73 -2.11 4.38
CA VAL A 51 1.03 -0.83 4.53
C VAL A 51 1.71 0.15 3.57
N MET A 52 0.93 0.83 2.72
CA MET A 52 1.42 1.80 1.74
C MET A 52 0.76 3.16 1.93
N TRP A 53 1.47 4.23 1.60
CA TRP A 53 0.92 5.60 1.56
C TRP A 53 1.69 6.44 0.53
N GLN A 54 1.20 7.64 0.23
CA GLN A 54 1.88 8.57 -0.68
C GLN A 54 2.04 9.95 -0.08
N SER A 55 3.17 10.59 -0.35
CA SER A 55 3.44 11.99 0.02
C SER A 55 4.16 12.74 -1.10
N SER A 56 4.02 14.06 -1.13
CA SER A 56 4.80 14.97 -1.98
C SER A 56 6.21 15.23 -1.43
N ASN A 57 6.48 14.81 -0.19
CA ASN A 57 7.76 14.99 0.49
C ASN A 57 8.47 13.65 0.68
N ARG A 58 9.73 13.57 0.26
CA ARG A 58 10.53 12.33 0.28
C ARG A 58 11.10 11.97 1.66
N ASP A 59 11.08 12.86 2.64
CA ASP A 59 11.78 12.62 3.90
C ASP A 59 11.13 11.49 4.70
N VAL A 60 11.71 10.28 4.62
CA VAL A 60 11.24 9.10 5.39
C VAL A 60 11.25 9.34 6.89
N ASN A 61 12.10 10.23 7.42
CA ASN A 61 12.22 10.48 8.85
C ASN A 61 11.05 11.29 9.42
N GLN A 62 10.10 11.69 8.57
CA GLN A 62 8.86 12.33 9.00
C GLN A 62 7.80 11.32 9.46
N PHE A 63 8.02 10.02 9.20
CA PHE A 63 7.08 8.95 9.53
C PHE A 63 7.68 8.00 10.56
N ASP A 64 6.86 7.58 11.52
CA ASP A 64 7.12 6.41 12.34
C ASP A 64 6.03 5.37 12.09
N ALA A 65 6.41 4.10 12.00
CA ALA A 65 5.49 3.01 11.72
C ALA A 65 5.51 1.97 12.85
N TYR A 66 4.33 1.46 13.20
CA TYR A 66 4.15 0.50 14.27
C TYR A 66 3.09 -0.52 13.94
N TYR A 67 3.16 -1.68 14.58
CA TYR A 67 2.08 -2.67 14.61
C TYR A 67 1.96 -3.35 15.97
N ARG A 68 0.84 -4.02 16.21
CA ARG A 68 0.63 -4.92 17.35
C ARG A 68 -0.46 -5.93 17.03
N GLU A 69 -0.45 -7.06 17.74
CA GLU A 69 -1.61 -7.96 17.76
C GLU A 69 -2.76 -7.31 18.53
N SER A 70 -4.00 -7.51 18.09
CA SER A 70 -5.16 -6.91 18.74
C SER A 70 -5.29 -7.40 20.18
N GLY A 71 -5.41 -6.47 21.12
CA GLY A 71 -5.42 -6.75 22.56
C GLY A 71 -4.06 -6.55 23.24
N ASP A 72 -2.96 -6.48 22.49
CA ASP A 72 -1.65 -6.15 23.07
C ASP A 72 -1.56 -4.69 23.49
N LEU A 73 -0.84 -4.43 24.57
CA LEU A 73 -0.65 -3.08 25.11
C LEU A 73 0.54 -2.35 24.48
N LEU A 74 1.50 -3.08 23.93
CA LEU A 74 2.75 -2.53 23.41
C LEU A 74 2.74 -2.54 21.89
N TRP A 75 3.18 -1.43 21.32
CA TRP A 75 3.43 -1.30 19.89
C TRP A 75 4.85 -1.78 19.56
N THR A 76 4.98 -2.56 18.50
CA THR A 76 6.25 -2.94 17.89
C THR A 76 6.59 -1.93 16.81
N ALA A 77 7.75 -1.28 16.90
CA ALA A 77 8.23 -0.36 15.87
C ALA A 77 8.70 -1.11 14.62
N ILE A 78 8.39 -0.56 13.44
CA ILE A 78 8.85 -1.05 12.15
C ILE A 78 9.93 -0.07 11.65
N PRO A 79 11.22 -0.41 11.76
CA PRO A 79 12.30 0.55 11.51
C PRO A 79 12.53 0.83 10.02
N ASP A 80 12.12 -0.10 9.15
CA ASP A 80 12.45 -0.07 7.73
C ASP A 80 11.24 0.45 6.92
N ILE A 81 11.20 1.77 6.76
CA ILE A 81 10.27 2.45 5.84
C ILE A 81 10.93 2.56 4.47
N GLU A 82 10.35 1.87 3.48
CA GLU A 82 10.75 1.96 2.08
C GLU A 82 10.18 3.23 1.46
N SER A 83 10.92 3.84 0.52
CA SER A 83 10.40 4.92 -0.31
C SER A 83 10.81 4.79 -1.77
N GLU A 84 9.88 5.10 -2.67
CA GLU A 84 10.08 5.07 -4.12
C GLU A 84 9.58 6.37 -4.74
N ASP A 85 10.38 6.95 -5.65
CA ASP A 85 9.94 8.09 -6.48
C ASP A 85 9.08 7.54 -7.62
N VAL A 86 7.80 7.93 -7.62
CA VAL A 86 6.82 7.45 -8.61
C VAL A 86 6.45 8.54 -9.61
N ALA A 87 7.37 9.49 -9.82
CA ALA A 87 7.25 10.64 -10.69
C ALA A 87 6.24 11.70 -10.22
N SER A 88 6.17 12.81 -10.95
CA SER A 88 5.25 13.93 -10.68
C SER A 88 5.35 14.53 -9.28
N GLY A 89 6.53 14.44 -8.65
CA GLY A 89 6.73 14.92 -7.28
C GLY A 89 6.03 14.08 -6.22
N ARG A 90 5.77 12.79 -6.51
CA ARG A 90 5.12 11.85 -5.60
C ARG A 90 6.11 10.80 -5.14
N PHE A 91 6.02 10.46 -3.87
CA PHE A 91 6.79 9.40 -3.26
C PHE A 91 5.84 8.39 -2.65
N ASN A 92 5.97 7.15 -3.09
CA ASN A 92 5.40 6.02 -2.40
C ASN A 92 6.22 5.73 -1.16
N PHE A 93 5.53 5.42 -0.08
CA PHE A 93 6.12 4.87 1.11
C PHE A 93 5.46 3.54 1.43
N SER A 94 6.23 2.62 1.99
CA SER A 94 5.66 1.38 2.48
C SER A 94 6.44 0.78 3.63
N VAL A 95 5.74 0.03 4.46
CA VAL A 95 6.33 -0.90 5.42
C VAL A 95 5.78 -2.30 5.19
N THR A 96 6.62 -3.29 5.40
CA THR A 96 6.18 -4.70 5.41
C THR A 96 6.10 -5.17 6.85
N ILE A 97 4.97 -5.74 7.24
CA ILE A 97 4.77 -6.39 8.53
C ILE A 97 4.73 -7.89 8.24
N ASP A 98 5.79 -8.59 8.62
CA ASP A 98 5.95 -10.02 8.39
C ASP A 98 5.91 -10.82 9.70
N GLN A 99 6.09 -12.13 9.59
CA GLN A 99 6.06 -13.06 10.73
C GLN A 99 4.75 -12.98 11.54
N LEU A 100 3.65 -12.65 10.85
CA LEU A 100 2.34 -12.56 11.46
C LEU A 100 1.74 -13.96 11.62
N SER A 101 1.03 -14.19 12.71
CA SER A 101 0.21 -15.40 12.83
C SER A 101 -0.93 -15.34 11.82
N TYR A 102 -1.22 -16.46 11.15
CA TYR A 102 -2.43 -16.58 10.35
C TYR A 102 -3.69 -16.46 11.22
N ASP A 103 -4.77 -16.02 10.59
CA ASP A 103 -6.10 -15.87 11.18
C ASP A 103 -6.18 -15.02 12.46
N ASN A 104 -5.30 -14.01 12.59
CA ASN A 104 -5.26 -13.12 13.74
C ASN A 104 -5.54 -11.67 13.34
N THR A 105 -6.14 -10.92 14.26
CA THR A 105 -6.35 -9.47 14.09
C THR A 105 -5.14 -8.71 14.60
N TYR A 106 -4.63 -7.82 13.77
CA TYR A 106 -3.56 -6.89 14.07
C TYR A 106 -4.03 -5.45 13.91
N GLU A 107 -3.29 -4.52 14.50
CA GLU A 107 -3.44 -3.09 14.28
C GLU A 107 -2.12 -2.54 13.75
N TYR A 108 -2.19 -1.61 12.79
CA TYR A 108 -1.02 -0.81 12.38
C TYR A 108 -1.26 0.66 12.72
N ARG A 109 -0.16 1.39 12.91
CA ARG A 109 -0.17 2.83 13.12
C ARG A 109 0.95 3.48 12.33
N ILE A 110 0.63 4.54 11.60
CA ILE A 110 1.60 5.43 10.95
C ILE A 110 1.45 6.81 11.60
N ASP A 111 2.49 7.24 12.31
CA ASP A 111 2.59 8.59 12.86
C ASP A 111 3.27 9.48 11.82
N ALA A 112 2.56 10.53 11.37
CA ALA A 112 3.03 11.54 10.44
C ALA A 112 3.04 12.92 11.14
N PRO A 113 3.66 13.97 10.54
CA PRO A 113 3.72 15.29 11.17
C PRO A 113 2.33 15.89 11.42
N GLY A 114 1.87 15.84 12.67
CA GLY A 114 0.59 16.43 13.10
C GLY A 114 -0.63 15.52 12.92
N GLN A 115 -0.46 14.28 12.45
CA GLN A 115 -1.54 13.33 12.25
C GLN A 115 -1.08 11.89 12.54
N THR A 116 -1.97 11.09 13.13
CA THR A 116 -1.77 9.67 13.35
C THR A 116 -2.85 8.91 12.59
N PHE A 117 -2.44 7.95 11.78
CA PHE A 117 -3.31 7.02 11.07
C PHE A 117 -3.23 5.67 11.75
N GLN A 118 -4.37 5.06 12.01
CA GLN A 118 -4.44 3.74 12.65
C GLN A 118 -5.63 2.98 12.09
N SER A 119 -5.42 1.71 11.76
CA SER A 119 -6.50 0.78 11.41
C SER A 119 -6.17 -0.64 11.89
N SER A 120 -7.17 -1.52 11.79
CA SER A 120 -7.06 -2.94 12.11
C SER A 120 -7.25 -3.79 10.86
N PHE A 121 -6.57 -4.92 10.81
CA PHE A 121 -6.71 -5.90 9.74
C PHE A 121 -6.66 -7.32 10.30
N ARG A 122 -7.18 -8.27 9.53
CA ARG A 122 -7.05 -9.70 9.82
C ARG A 122 -6.10 -10.31 8.81
N THR A 123 -5.17 -11.14 9.29
CA THR A 123 -4.33 -11.94 8.41
C THR A 123 -5.14 -13.02 7.70
N ARG A 124 -4.59 -13.56 6.61
CA ARG A 124 -5.18 -14.64 5.84
C ARG A 124 -5.39 -15.88 6.73
N LEU A 125 -6.29 -16.77 6.30
CA LEU A 125 -6.37 -18.10 6.90
C LEU A 125 -5.05 -18.86 6.71
N ASP A 126 -4.73 -19.73 7.66
CA ASP A 126 -3.63 -20.66 7.49
C ASP A 126 -3.88 -21.50 6.22
N PRO A 127 -2.88 -21.71 5.34
CA PRO A 127 -3.10 -22.47 4.12
C PRO A 127 -3.60 -23.91 4.31
N ALA A 128 -3.41 -24.50 5.48
CA ALA A 128 -3.96 -25.81 5.84
C ALA A 128 -5.38 -25.73 6.43
N ASP A 129 -5.89 -24.52 6.69
CA ASP A 129 -7.27 -24.30 7.10
C ASP A 129 -8.24 -24.57 5.95
N THR A 130 -9.36 -25.20 6.28
CA THR A 130 -10.44 -25.57 5.34
C THR A 130 -11.75 -24.87 5.67
N SER A 131 -11.72 -23.93 6.61
CA SER A 131 -12.84 -23.06 6.96
C SER A 131 -13.27 -22.24 5.75
N PRO A 132 -14.57 -21.95 5.62
CA PRO A 132 -15.05 -21.09 4.55
C PRO A 132 -14.50 -19.66 4.73
N PHE A 133 -14.20 -19.01 3.60
CA PHE A 133 -13.90 -17.59 3.51
C PHE A 133 -14.86 -16.94 2.51
N THR A 134 -14.93 -15.61 2.54
CA THR A 134 -15.75 -14.80 1.65
C THR A 134 -14.91 -13.74 0.98
N PHE A 135 -15.28 -13.37 -0.25
CA PHE A 135 -14.62 -12.30 -0.97
C PHE A 135 -15.61 -11.55 -1.84
N ALA A 136 -15.31 -10.28 -2.12
CA ALA A 136 -16.01 -9.50 -3.13
C ALA A 136 -15.21 -9.51 -4.44
N ALA A 137 -15.90 -9.45 -5.58
CA ALA A 137 -15.26 -9.28 -6.88
C ALA A 137 -15.98 -8.19 -7.66
N TYR A 138 -15.22 -7.21 -8.15
CA TYR A 138 -15.75 -6.06 -8.87
C TYR A 138 -14.67 -5.48 -9.79
N GLY A 139 -15.07 -4.67 -10.76
CA GLY A 139 -14.19 -4.03 -11.75
C GLY A 139 -14.93 -2.86 -12.38
N ASP A 140 -14.32 -2.22 -13.37
CA ASP A 140 -14.92 -1.08 -14.08
C ASP A 140 -15.37 0.02 -13.09
N SER A 141 -14.50 0.33 -12.12
CA SER A 141 -14.97 0.81 -10.82
C SER A 141 -14.98 2.34 -10.69
N LEU A 142 -13.83 3.00 -10.82
CA LEU A 142 -13.70 4.40 -10.45
C LEU A 142 -13.61 5.29 -11.69
N ASP A 143 -14.60 6.14 -11.86
CA ASP A 143 -14.52 7.36 -12.65
C ASP A 143 -14.54 8.55 -11.67
N PRO A 144 -13.52 9.43 -11.62
CA PRO A 144 -13.50 10.58 -10.73
C PRO A 144 -14.72 11.50 -10.85
N ASP A 145 -15.35 11.58 -12.03
CA ASP A 145 -16.56 12.37 -12.25
C ASP A 145 -17.81 11.69 -11.67
N HIS A 146 -17.73 10.40 -11.36
CA HIS A 146 -18.81 9.55 -10.83
C HIS A 146 -18.38 8.78 -9.57
N ALA A 147 -17.45 9.32 -8.77
CA ALA A 147 -16.90 8.65 -7.60
C ALA A 147 -17.96 8.21 -6.57
N GLY A 148 -19.13 8.87 -6.53
CA GLY A 148 -20.24 8.48 -5.64
C GLY A 148 -20.86 7.12 -5.98
N ASP A 149 -20.98 6.76 -7.26
CA ASP A 149 -21.52 5.46 -7.67
C ASP A 149 -20.54 4.33 -7.32
N PHE A 150 -19.23 4.59 -7.48
CA PHE A 150 -18.16 3.72 -7.02
C PHE A 150 -18.21 3.53 -5.49
N ASP A 151 -18.30 4.63 -4.74
CA ASP A 151 -18.33 4.59 -3.28
C ASP A 151 -19.56 3.83 -2.76
N ASP A 152 -20.72 3.94 -3.42
CA ASP A 152 -21.92 3.16 -3.10
C ASP A 152 -21.70 1.65 -3.27
N VAL A 153 -20.95 1.22 -4.30
CA VAL A 153 -20.57 -0.20 -4.49
C VAL A 153 -19.67 -0.66 -3.35
N VAL A 154 -18.62 0.10 -3.03
CA VAL A 154 -17.69 -0.26 -1.94
C VAL A 154 -18.39 -0.24 -0.59
N ALA A 155 -19.35 0.67 -0.37
CA ALA A 155 -20.18 0.68 0.82
C ALA A 155 -21.07 -0.57 0.95
N GLN A 156 -21.42 -1.26 -0.14
CA GLN A 156 -22.05 -2.59 -0.06
C GLN A 156 -21.03 -3.68 0.28
N ILE A 157 -19.80 -3.57 -0.23
CA ILE A 157 -18.71 -4.49 0.09
C ILE A 157 -18.38 -4.42 1.60
N ASN A 158 -18.28 -3.22 2.18
CA ASN A 158 -18.10 -3.01 3.63
C ASN A 158 -19.20 -3.67 4.48
N ARG A 159 -20.37 -3.96 3.89
CA ARG A 159 -21.50 -4.65 4.56
C ARG A 159 -21.53 -6.16 4.33
N SER A 160 -20.67 -6.69 3.46
CA SER A 160 -20.72 -8.08 2.98
C SER A 160 -19.93 -9.09 3.81
N ASP A 161 -19.20 -8.63 4.84
CA ASP A 161 -18.27 -9.45 5.66
C ASP A 161 -17.15 -10.12 4.83
N ALA A 162 -16.87 -9.60 3.64
CA ALA A 162 -15.81 -10.10 2.76
C ALA A 162 -14.43 -9.98 3.43
N ASP A 163 -13.65 -11.05 3.40
CA ASP A 163 -12.30 -11.08 3.97
C ASP A 163 -11.29 -10.30 3.12
N PHE A 164 -11.55 -10.23 1.80
CA PHE A 164 -10.76 -9.49 0.82
C PHE A 164 -11.60 -9.20 -0.43
N ALA A 165 -11.05 -8.43 -1.37
CA ALA A 165 -11.68 -8.25 -2.67
C ALA A 165 -10.72 -8.50 -3.84
N VAL A 166 -11.30 -8.84 -4.99
CA VAL A 166 -10.61 -9.02 -6.26
C VAL A 166 -11.09 -7.95 -7.22
N LEU A 167 -10.16 -7.12 -7.68
CA LEU A 167 -10.40 -6.02 -8.61
C LEU A 167 -10.10 -6.52 -10.02
N LEU A 168 -11.11 -6.53 -10.89
CA LEU A 168 -11.08 -7.21 -12.19
C LEU A 168 -10.49 -6.35 -13.33
N GLY A 169 -9.88 -5.21 -12.99
CA GLY A 169 -9.35 -4.25 -13.95
C GLY A 169 -10.29 -3.06 -14.16
N ASP A 170 -9.78 -2.05 -14.85
CA ASP A 170 -10.40 -0.75 -15.06
C ASP A 170 -10.80 -0.13 -13.71
N ASN A 171 -9.79 -0.09 -12.84
CA ASN A 171 -9.85 0.37 -11.46
C ASN A 171 -9.82 1.90 -11.36
N ALA A 172 -9.31 2.60 -12.38
CA ALA A 172 -9.28 4.06 -12.44
C ALA A 172 -9.38 4.57 -13.89
N TYR A 173 -10.49 5.23 -14.19
CA TYR A 173 -10.81 5.87 -15.46
C TYR A 173 -10.35 7.34 -15.49
N ASP A 174 -10.12 7.93 -16.67
CA ASP A 174 -10.26 7.31 -18.00
C ASP A 174 -8.93 6.76 -18.55
N HIS A 175 -7.79 7.09 -17.95
CA HIS A 175 -6.48 6.75 -18.53
C HIS A 175 -5.52 6.12 -17.52
N GLY A 176 -6.01 5.72 -16.35
CA GLY A 176 -5.18 5.08 -15.33
C GLY A 176 -4.04 5.97 -14.85
N THR A 177 -4.22 7.28 -14.81
CA THR A 177 -3.20 8.23 -14.32
C THR A 177 -3.13 8.21 -12.78
N HIS A 178 -2.07 8.80 -12.20
CA HIS A 178 -2.03 8.99 -10.74
C HIS A 178 -3.21 9.80 -10.22
N HIS A 179 -3.64 10.81 -10.98
CA HIS A 179 -4.80 11.64 -10.64
C HIS A 179 -6.09 10.82 -10.64
N ASP A 180 -6.26 9.94 -11.64
CA ASP A 180 -7.43 9.07 -11.73
C ASP A 180 -7.53 8.14 -10.51
N PHE A 181 -6.39 7.62 -10.05
CA PHE A 181 -6.33 6.82 -8.82
C PHE A 181 -6.59 7.65 -7.55
N ASP A 182 -6.26 8.94 -7.50
CA ASP A 182 -6.35 9.71 -6.26
C ASP A 182 -7.78 9.78 -5.72
N ALA A 183 -8.79 9.86 -6.59
CA ALA A 183 -10.19 9.85 -6.15
C ALA A 183 -10.57 8.56 -5.38
N ARG A 184 -9.88 7.44 -5.63
CA ARG A 184 -10.09 6.17 -4.88
C ARG A 184 -9.64 6.25 -3.43
N PHE A 185 -8.57 7.01 -3.19
CA PHE A 185 -7.87 7.09 -1.90
C PHE A 185 -8.14 8.41 -1.18
N ASP A 186 -8.94 9.30 -1.77
CA ASP A 186 -9.34 10.55 -1.16
C ASP A 186 -10.57 10.31 -0.24
N PRO A 187 -10.43 10.50 1.09
CA PRO A 187 -11.54 10.30 2.02
C PRO A 187 -12.70 11.28 1.81
N ALA A 188 -12.51 12.39 1.07
CA ALA A 188 -13.59 13.29 0.70
C ALA A 188 -14.38 12.80 -0.54
N ALA A 189 -13.73 12.04 -1.44
CA ALA A 189 -14.35 11.57 -2.68
C ALA A 189 -14.91 10.14 -2.55
N SER A 190 -14.15 9.23 -1.94
CA SER A 190 -14.50 7.80 -1.80
C SER A 190 -14.28 7.30 -0.36
N PRO A 191 -15.03 7.82 0.63
CA PRO A 191 -14.84 7.47 2.04
C PRO A 191 -15.01 5.96 2.33
N ALA A 192 -15.93 5.27 1.66
CA ALA A 192 -16.12 3.83 1.85
C ALA A 192 -14.94 3.02 1.30
N ALA A 193 -14.33 3.48 0.21
CA ALA A 193 -13.12 2.87 -0.35
C ALA A 193 -11.90 3.06 0.57
N VAL A 194 -11.74 4.25 1.16
CA VAL A 194 -10.68 4.49 2.15
C VAL A 194 -10.89 3.63 3.40
N GLU A 195 -12.13 3.53 3.90
CA GLU A 195 -12.49 2.65 5.01
C GLU A 195 -12.11 1.18 4.70
N TRP A 196 -12.53 0.67 3.54
CA TRP A 196 -12.25 -0.69 3.08
C TRP A 196 -10.74 -0.96 3.04
N MET A 197 -9.99 -0.16 2.27
CA MET A 197 -8.57 -0.38 2.01
C MET A 197 -7.70 -0.12 3.24
N SER A 198 -8.20 0.57 4.27
CA SER A 198 -7.48 0.69 5.54
C SER A 198 -7.39 -0.63 6.31
N GLY A 199 -8.29 -1.58 6.08
CA GLY A 199 -8.38 -2.83 6.85
C GLY A 199 -8.39 -4.11 6.01
N HIS A 200 -8.55 -4.00 4.70
CA HIS A 200 -8.70 -5.12 3.77
C HIS A 200 -7.74 -5.01 2.59
N VAL A 201 -7.43 -6.16 2.00
CA VAL A 201 -6.59 -6.25 0.81
C VAL A 201 -7.46 -6.33 -0.45
N ASP A 202 -7.16 -5.46 -1.40
CA ASP A 202 -7.61 -5.57 -2.79
C ASP A 202 -6.55 -6.31 -3.62
N TYR A 203 -6.91 -7.46 -4.17
CA TYR A 203 -6.12 -8.17 -5.18
C TYR A 203 -6.42 -7.56 -6.54
N ALA A 204 -5.57 -6.63 -6.98
CA ALA A 204 -5.86 -5.81 -8.14
C ALA A 204 -5.35 -6.41 -9.45
N GLY A 205 -6.24 -6.56 -10.43
CA GLY A 205 -5.92 -6.82 -11.82
C GLY A 205 -5.82 -5.52 -12.61
N VAL A 206 -5.08 -5.56 -13.71
CA VAL A 206 -4.96 -4.47 -14.68
C VAL A 206 -5.97 -4.64 -15.81
N GLY A 207 -6.77 -3.60 -16.07
CA GLY A 207 -7.61 -3.49 -17.27
C GLY A 207 -6.95 -2.67 -18.38
N ASN A 208 -7.70 -2.35 -19.44
CA ASN A 208 -7.14 -1.56 -20.53
C ASN A 208 -6.92 -0.10 -20.13
N HIS A 209 -7.78 0.47 -19.28
CA HIS A 209 -7.65 1.87 -18.87
C HIS A 209 -6.40 2.13 -18.02
N GLU A 210 -5.97 1.15 -17.21
CA GLU A 210 -4.71 1.24 -16.49
C GLU A 210 -3.48 1.30 -17.41
N MET A 211 -3.55 0.64 -18.57
CA MET A 211 -2.39 0.51 -19.46
C MET A 211 -2.13 1.73 -20.34
N ASP A 212 -3.08 2.66 -20.41
CA ASP A 212 -3.01 3.85 -21.27
C ASP A 212 -1.89 4.81 -20.84
N THR A 213 -1.63 4.92 -19.54
CA THR A 213 -0.58 5.80 -18.99
C THR A 213 0.68 5.03 -18.65
N ASP A 214 1.80 5.38 -19.30
CA ASP A 214 3.14 4.86 -19.01
C ASP A 214 3.19 3.33 -18.85
N LYS A 215 2.39 2.64 -19.67
CA LYS A 215 2.20 1.19 -19.67
C LYS A 215 1.73 0.65 -18.31
N GLY A 216 0.88 1.35 -17.57
CA GLY A 216 0.38 0.96 -16.25
C GLY A 216 1.29 1.28 -15.08
N GLN A 217 2.22 2.24 -15.21
CA GLN A 217 3.08 2.63 -14.10
C GLN A 217 2.28 3.19 -12.90
N PRO A 218 1.25 4.04 -13.08
CA PRO A 218 0.49 4.55 -11.94
C PRO A 218 -0.22 3.44 -11.17
N PHE A 219 -0.79 2.44 -11.87
CA PHE A 219 -1.33 1.24 -11.23
C PHE A 219 -0.27 0.49 -10.42
N ARG A 220 0.91 0.22 -11.00
CA ARG A 220 2.01 -0.49 -10.32
C ARG A 220 2.58 0.27 -9.12
N SER A 221 2.45 1.59 -9.11
CA SER A 221 2.79 2.40 -7.94
C SER A 221 1.66 2.43 -6.91
N THR A 222 0.43 2.11 -7.28
CA THR A 222 -0.72 2.18 -6.38
C THR A 222 -0.96 0.85 -5.68
N TYR A 223 -0.72 -0.27 -6.36
CA TYR A 223 -0.96 -1.60 -5.81
C TYR A 223 0.34 -2.39 -5.69
N ALA A 224 0.55 -3.01 -4.54
CA ALA A 224 1.63 -3.96 -4.31
C ALA A 224 1.09 -5.39 -4.37
N ASN A 225 0.81 -5.83 -5.60
CA ASN A 225 0.44 -7.21 -5.87
C ASN A 225 1.66 -8.14 -5.79
N PRO A 226 1.46 -9.42 -5.41
CA PRO A 226 2.53 -10.40 -5.44
C PRO A 226 3.18 -10.49 -6.83
N ILE A 227 4.50 -10.41 -6.89
CA ILE A 227 5.26 -10.62 -8.13
C ILE A 227 5.58 -12.10 -8.24
N PRO A 228 5.05 -12.84 -9.23
CA PRO A 228 5.36 -14.25 -9.39
C PRO A 228 6.88 -14.47 -9.53
N LYS A 229 7.44 -15.26 -8.62
CA LYS A 229 8.85 -15.65 -8.56
C LYS A 229 8.92 -17.14 -8.28
N ALA A 230 9.61 -17.87 -9.16
CA ALA A 230 9.69 -19.31 -9.05
C ALA A 230 10.33 -19.71 -7.73
N GLY A 231 9.71 -20.66 -7.03
CA GLY A 231 10.25 -21.13 -5.75
C GLY A 231 9.97 -20.19 -4.57
N VAL A 232 9.21 -19.10 -4.76
CA VAL A 232 8.78 -18.19 -3.68
C VAL A 232 7.26 -18.06 -3.64
N ASN A 233 6.65 -17.67 -4.75
CA ASN A 233 5.20 -17.44 -4.86
C ASN A 233 4.70 -17.80 -6.27
N ALA A 234 5.40 -18.69 -6.97
CA ALA A 234 4.98 -19.26 -8.24
C ALA A 234 5.65 -20.63 -8.49
N HIS A 235 4.97 -21.50 -9.22
CA HIS A 235 5.52 -22.82 -9.63
C HIS A 235 6.60 -22.73 -10.70
N ALA A 236 6.59 -21.68 -11.52
CA ALA A 236 7.56 -21.45 -12.58
C ALA A 236 7.86 -19.96 -12.72
N GLU A 237 9.00 -19.63 -13.32
CA GLU A 237 9.31 -18.24 -13.67
C GLU A 237 8.36 -17.83 -14.81
N PRO A 238 7.71 -16.65 -14.72
CA PRO A 238 7.01 -16.09 -15.86
C PRO A 238 7.93 -16.01 -17.07
N SER A 239 7.40 -16.18 -18.28
CA SER A 239 8.21 -15.98 -19.48
C SER A 239 8.68 -14.52 -19.54
N ALA A 240 9.94 -14.31 -19.97
CA ALA A 240 10.56 -12.98 -20.07
C ALA A 240 9.83 -12.02 -21.03
N ASP A 241 8.94 -12.56 -21.89
CA ASP A 241 8.12 -11.80 -22.83
C ASP A 241 6.80 -11.30 -22.22
N PHE A 242 6.43 -11.80 -21.03
CA PHE A 242 5.37 -11.17 -20.26
C PHE A 242 5.95 -9.91 -19.60
N TYR A 243 5.13 -8.86 -19.49
CA TYR A 243 5.40 -7.88 -18.46
C TYR A 243 5.56 -8.63 -17.13
N PRO A 244 6.41 -8.20 -16.19
CA PRO A 244 6.33 -8.71 -14.83
C PRO A 244 4.89 -8.46 -14.41
N GLU A 245 4.05 -9.48 -14.53
CA GLU A 245 2.63 -9.35 -14.35
C GLU A 245 2.49 -9.20 -12.84
N HIS A 246 2.33 -7.96 -12.40
CA HIS A 246 1.74 -7.63 -11.11
C HIS A 246 0.22 -7.85 -11.15
N ASN A 247 -0.27 -8.67 -12.09
CA ASN A 247 -1.62 -9.18 -12.07
C ASN A 247 -1.57 -10.41 -11.18
N PHE A 248 -2.33 -10.41 -10.10
CA PHE A 248 -2.70 -11.66 -9.46
C PHE A 248 -3.49 -12.48 -10.49
N SER A 249 -2.81 -13.34 -11.25
CA SER A 249 -3.46 -14.33 -12.09
C SER A 249 -3.65 -15.61 -11.27
N PHE A 250 -4.87 -16.13 -11.27
CA PHE A 250 -5.17 -17.46 -10.74
C PHE A 250 -4.30 -18.57 -11.37
N ASP A 251 -3.63 -18.30 -12.49
CA ASP A 251 -2.72 -19.24 -13.15
C ASP A 251 -1.45 -19.55 -12.34
N TYR A 252 -1.07 -18.71 -11.35
CA TYR A 252 0.17 -18.86 -10.59
C TYR A 252 -0.01 -19.21 -9.10
N GLY A 253 -1.25 -19.39 -8.64
CA GLY A 253 -1.55 -20.14 -7.41
C GLY A 253 -2.56 -19.47 -6.45
N MET A 254 -3.64 -20.22 -6.16
CA MET A 254 -4.19 -20.37 -4.81
C MET A 254 -3.79 -21.76 -4.30
#